data_AF-A0A3N1P6G2-F1
#
_entry.id   AF-A0A3N1P6G2-F1
#
_cell.length_a   1.000
_cell.length_b   1.000
_cell.length_c   1.000
_cell.angle_alpha   90.00
_cell.angle_beta   90.00
_cell.angle_gamma   90.00
#
_symmetry.space_group_name_H-M   'P 1'
#
loop_
_entity.id
_entity.type
_entity.pdbx_description
1 polymer ?
#
loop_
_entity_poly.entity_id
_entity_poly.type
_entity_poly.pdbx_seq_one_letter_code
_entity_poly.pdbx_strand_id
1 'polypeptide(L)'
;MVGWRGRRKREAALRRAEHEGRRVVVAADWAITLAVRRAAGGPVRVTPEDVRVWAAENFLLDVPEDLAADVLTARLRLRGYG
;
A
#
# COMPACT_ATOMS: atom_id res chain seq x y z
N MET A 1 15.75 -2.47 -35.81
CA MET A 1 15.03 -3.35 -34.84
C MET A 1 15.33 -2.97 -33.37
N VAL A 2 15.50 -1.69 -33.03
CA VAL A 2 15.94 -1.22 -31.69
C VAL A 2 14.78 -0.65 -30.83
N GLY A 3 13.75 -0.08 -31.47
CA GLY A 3 12.62 0.55 -30.78
C GLY A 3 11.62 -0.39 -30.09
N TRP A 4 11.72 -1.71 -30.31
CA TRP A 4 10.79 -2.70 -29.72
C TRP A 4 11.26 -3.18 -28.33
N ARG A 5 12.58 -3.29 -28.12
CA ARG A 5 13.17 -3.64 -26.81
C ARG A 5 12.97 -2.54 -25.76
N GLY A 6 13.03 -1.27 -26.16
CA GLY A 6 12.77 -0.13 -25.26
C GLY A 6 11.32 -0.05 -24.79
N ARG A 7 10.36 -0.34 -25.68
CA ARG A 7 8.92 -0.37 -25.35
C ARG A 7 8.57 -1.49 -24.37
N ARG A 8 9.03 -2.72 -24.60
CA ARG A 8 8.78 -3.84 -23.66
C ARG A 8 9.38 -3.62 -22.27
N LYS A 9 10.55 -2.98 -22.17
CA LYS A 9 11.15 -2.62 -20.87
C LYS A 9 10.29 -1.59 -20.13
N ARG A 10 9.78 -0.57 -20.84
CA ARG A 10 8.87 0.43 -20.24
C ARG A 10 7.56 -0.20 -19.77
N GLU A 11 6.93 -1.06 -20.58
CA GLU A 11 5.72 -1.77 -20.17
C GLU A 11 5.94 -2.68 -18.95
N ALA A 12 7.07 -3.38 -18.90
CA ALA A 12 7.42 -4.21 -17.74
C ALA A 12 7.62 -3.35 -16.48
N ALA A 13 8.26 -2.18 -16.61
CA ALA A 13 8.42 -1.24 -15.49
C ALA A 13 7.08 -0.67 -15.02
N LEU A 14 6.17 -0.32 -15.94
CA LEU A 14 4.82 0.15 -15.60
C LEU A 14 4.01 -0.92 -14.89
N ARG A 15 4.01 -2.16 -15.40
CA ARG A 15 3.33 -3.29 -14.73
C ARG A 15 3.90 -3.58 -13.36
N ARG A 16 5.23 -3.44 -13.20
CA ARG A 16 5.88 -3.59 -11.90
C ARG A 16 5.43 -2.49 -10.92
N ALA A 17 5.43 -1.23 -11.36
CA ALA A 17 4.96 -0.12 -10.55
C ALA A 17 3.48 -0.27 -10.17
N GLU A 18 2.63 -0.72 -11.09
CA GLU A 18 1.23 -1.01 -10.81
C GLU A 18 1.08 -2.14 -9.79
N HIS A 19 1.85 -3.22 -9.95
CA HIS A 19 1.82 -4.35 -9.03
C HIS A 19 2.30 -3.95 -7.62
N GLU A 20 3.37 -3.17 -7.53
CA GLU A 20 3.86 -2.61 -6.27
C GLU A 20 2.80 -1.69 -5.63
N GLY A 21 2.16 -0.81 -6.41
CA GLY A 21 1.07 0.03 -5.93
C GLY A 21 -0.11 -0.77 -5.35
N ARG A 22 -0.51 -1.86 -6.02
CA ARG A 22 -1.54 -2.77 -5.51
C ARG A 22 -1.13 -3.42 -4.18
N ARG A 23 0.14 -3.77 -4.00
CA ARG A 23 0.66 -4.34 -2.75
C ARG A 23 0.59 -3.31 -1.61
N VAL A 24 0.94 -2.05 -1.84
CA VAL A 24 0.81 -1.00 -0.81
C VAL A 24 -0.65 -0.82 -0.38
N VAL A 25 -1.60 -0.84 -1.33
CA VAL A 25 -3.04 -0.76 -1.02
C VAL A 25 -3.49 -1.94 -0.16
N VAL A 26 -3.07 -3.17 -0.50
CA VAL A 26 -3.40 -4.36 0.29
C VAL A 26 -2.79 -4.28 1.69
N ALA A 27 -1.56 -3.79 1.82
CA ALA A 27 -0.93 -3.58 3.12
C ALA A 27 -1.71 -2.60 3.99
N ALA A 28 -2.12 -1.46 3.43
CA ALA A 28 -2.93 -0.48 4.15
C ALA A 28 -4.30 -1.06 4.58
N ASP A 29 -4.95 -1.81 3.68
CA ASP A 29 -6.21 -2.48 3.97
C ASP A 29 -6.10 -3.49 5.12
N TRP A 30 -5.00 -4.23 5.19
CA TRP A 30 -4.75 -5.15 6.28
C TRP A 30 -4.39 -4.44 7.58
N ALA A 31 -3.56 -3.40 7.54
CA ALA A 31 -3.26 -2.58 8.71
C ALA A 31 -4.54 -2.01 9.35
N ILE A 32 -5.44 -1.45 8.54
CA ILE A 32 -6.75 -0.96 9.03
C ILE A 32 -7.58 -2.11 9.61
N THR A 33 -7.64 -3.26 8.92
CA THR A 33 -8.44 -4.42 9.38
C THR A 33 -7.95 -4.93 10.73
N LEU A 34 -6.64 -5.01 10.94
CA LEU A 34 -6.04 -5.41 12.21
C LEU A 34 -6.32 -4.38 13.30
N ALA A 35 -6.20 -3.09 12.99
CA ALA A 35 -6.52 -2.01 13.93
C ALA A 35 -8.00 -2.06 14.38
N VAL A 36 -8.93 -2.25 13.44
CA VAL A 36 -10.37 -2.40 13.75
C VAL A 36 -10.63 -3.59 14.66
N ARG A 37 -10.01 -4.75 14.36
CA ARG A 37 -10.15 -5.96 15.19
C ARG A 37 -9.61 -5.73 16.61
N ARG A 38 -8.47 -5.05 16.74
CA ARG A 38 -7.86 -4.72 18.04
C ARG A 38 -8.67 -3.70 18.83
N ALA A 39 -9.34 -2.77 18.15
CA ALA A 39 -10.12 -1.72 18.78
C ALA A 39 -11.40 -2.24 19.46
N ALA A 40 -11.92 -3.41 19.03
CA ALA A 40 -13.10 -4.06 19.64
C ALA A 40 -14.31 -3.12 19.84
N GLY A 41 -14.59 -2.25 18.86
CA GLY A 41 -15.66 -1.25 18.92
C GLY A 41 -15.24 0.13 19.47
N GLY A 42 -14.00 0.25 19.93
CA GLY A 42 -13.36 1.52 20.28
C GLY A 42 -12.77 2.28 19.08
N PRO A 43 -12.05 3.38 19.34
CA PRO A 43 -11.45 4.19 18.29
C PRO A 43 -10.37 3.42 17.53
N VAL A 44 -10.44 3.44 16.20
CA VAL A 44 -9.44 2.82 15.31
C VAL A 44 -8.22 3.71 15.24
N ARG A 45 -7.08 3.21 15.71
CA ARG A 45 -5.78 3.88 15.59
C ARG A 45 -4.89 3.08 14.66
N VAL A 46 -4.49 3.69 13.56
CA VAL A 46 -3.58 3.14 12.56
C VAL A 46 -2.72 4.27 12.03
N THR A 47 -1.43 3.97 11.82
CA THR A 47 -0.42 4.93 11.41
C THR A 47 0.20 4.52 10.08
N PRO A 48 0.86 5.43 9.34
CA PRO A 48 1.62 5.08 8.14
C PRO A 48 2.67 3.99 8.41
N GLU A 49 3.27 3.97 9.60
CA GLU A 49 4.25 2.97 9.99
C GLU A 49 3.66 1.55 10.03
N ASP A 50 2.40 1.38 10.48
CA ASP A 50 1.73 0.08 10.44
C ASP A 50 1.62 -0.48 9.01
N VAL A 51 1.41 0.39 8.02
CA VAL A 51 1.37 0.02 6.60
C VAL A 51 2.75 -0.41 6.11
N ARG A 52 3.80 0.33 6.49
CA ARG A 52 5.20 0.04 6.12
C ARG A 52 5.67 -1.28 6.71
N VAL A 53 5.42 -1.51 8.00
CA VAL A 53 5.74 -2.77 8.68
C VAL A 53 5.04 -3.94 7.98
N TRP A 54 3.74 -3.82 7.72
CA TRP A 54 2.99 -4.88 7.07
C TRP A 54 3.52 -5.18 5.65
N ALA A 55 3.82 -4.14 4.87
CA ALA A 55 4.39 -4.27 3.52
C ALA A 55 5.80 -4.88 3.54
N ALA A 56 6.64 -4.52 4.51
CA ALA A 56 7.96 -5.11 4.68
C ALA A 56 7.87 -6.61 5.03
N GLU A 57 7.02 -6.97 6.00
CA GLU A 57 6.88 -8.34 6.49
C GLU A 57 6.24 -9.29 5.47
N ASN A 58 5.20 -8.84 4.75
CA ASN A 58 4.38 -9.71 3.91
C ASN A 58 4.75 -9.63 2.42
N PHE A 59 5.32 -8.51 1.99
CA PHE A 59 5.62 -8.26 0.59
C PHE A 59 7.10 -8.03 0.28
N LEU A 60 7.96 -7.95 1.31
CA LEU A 60 9.37 -7.58 1.19
C LEU A 60 9.52 -6.24 0.45
N LEU A 61 8.61 -5.31 0.74
CA LEU A 61 8.51 -4.02 0.08
C LEU A 61 8.90 -2.91 1.06
N ASP A 62 9.91 -2.14 0.70
CA ASP A 62 10.24 -0.89 1.39
C ASP A 62 9.37 0.23 0.83
N VAL A 63 8.42 0.71 1.65
CA VAL A 63 7.44 1.72 1.26
C VAL A 63 7.86 3.06 1.87
N PRO A 64 8.03 4.12 1.06
CA PRO A 64 8.25 5.48 1.57
C PRO A 64 7.10 5.93 2.49
N GLU A 65 7.44 6.64 3.55
CA GLU A 65 6.45 7.09 4.55
C GLU A 65 5.34 7.96 3.95
N ASP A 66 5.68 8.90 3.08
CA ASP A 66 4.71 9.78 2.41
C ASP A 66 3.71 8.96 1.57
N LEU A 67 4.19 7.96 0.84
CA LEU A 67 3.33 7.07 0.05
C LEU A 67 2.42 6.23 0.95
N ALA A 68 2.95 5.72 2.06
CA ALA A 68 2.16 5.00 3.04
C ALA A 68 1.08 5.89 3.66
N ALA A 69 1.39 7.14 3.98
CA ALA A 69 0.46 8.12 4.52
C ALA A 69 -0.66 8.50 3.53
N ASP A 70 -0.30 8.73 2.26
CA ASP A 70 -1.26 9.05 1.20
C ASP A 70 -2.23 7.89 0.97
N VAL A 71 -1.70 6.67 0.83
CA VAL A 71 -2.52 5.46 0.65
C VAL A 71 -3.39 5.22 1.88
N LEU A 72 -2.82 5.29 3.09
CA LEU A 72 -3.58 5.11 4.32
C LEU A 72 -4.74 6.11 4.41
N THR A 73 -4.47 7.39 4.17
CA THR A 73 -5.49 8.45 4.16
C THR A 73 -6.61 8.14 3.16
N ALA A 74 -6.26 7.75 1.94
CA ALA A 74 -7.23 7.39 0.91
C ALA A 74 -8.08 6.17 1.31
N ARG A 75 -7.47 5.15 1.92
CA ARG A 75 -8.17 3.93 2.36
C ARG A 75 -9.06 4.17 3.58
N LEU A 76 -8.62 5.00 4.54
CA LEU A 76 -9.44 5.39 5.69
C LEU A 76 -10.71 6.12 5.25
N ARG A 77 -10.59 7.10 4.34
CA ARG A 77 -11.74 7.80 3.76
C ARG A 77 -12.69 6.85 3.03
N LEU A 78 -12.15 5.96 2.21
CA LEU A 78 -12.96 4.98 1.47
C LEU A 78 -13.72 4.02 2.39
N ARG A 79 -13.19 3.73 3.58
CA ARG A 79 -13.82 2.87 4.60
C ARG A 79 -14.67 3.63 5.62
N GLY A 80 -14.76 4.95 5.53
CA GLY A 80 -15.56 5.78 6.45
C GLY A 80 -14.90 6.09 7.80
N TYR A 81 -13.56 6.03 7.89
CA TYR A 81 -12.78 6.33 9.10
C TYR A 81 -12.06 7.68 9.07
N GLY A 82 -12.15 8.45 7.98
CA GLY A 82 -11.41 9.68 7.75
C GLY A 82 -12.28 10.92 7.64
#